data_AF-A0A9X4QUV0-F1
#
_entry.id   AF-A0A9X4QUV0-F1
#
_cell.length_a   1.000
_cell.length_b   1.000
_cell.length_c   1.000
_cell.angle_alpha   90.00
_cell.angle_beta   90.00
_cell.angle_gamma   90.00
#
_symmetry.space_group_name_H-M   'P 1'
#
loop_
_entity.id
_entity.type
_entity.pdbx_description
1 polymer ?
#
loop_
_entity_poly.entity_id
_entity_poly.type
_entity_poly.pdbx_seq_one_letter_code
_entity_poly.pdbx_strand_id
1 'polypeptide(L)'
;MKQLLVFVLFATLFCWLMFSPIYKHVVVLRQSLLQQEVDYMLEVGASGRYGYIDAAMIDDSRTRLSDYGFRPEMLEYEVTTTSGLPGTDGTVPLRRGDGLRLVIRYPYDGLMDIDKLIGVDPPSSTSRMAAAGMKMSEYVP
;
A
#
# COMPACT_ATOMS: atom_id res chain seq x y z
N MET A 1 28.82 -20.17 33.75
CA MET A 1 27.60 -19.33 33.90
C MET A 1 27.81 -17.88 33.47
N LYS A 2 28.84 -17.16 33.98
CA LYS A 2 29.10 -15.76 33.59
C LYS A 2 29.32 -15.54 32.09
N GLN A 3 30.04 -16.44 31.43
CA GLN A 3 30.28 -16.38 29.97
C GLN A 3 29.01 -16.59 29.14
N LEU A 4 28.12 -17.49 29.55
CA LEU A 4 26.81 -17.68 28.91
C LEU A 4 25.95 -16.41 29.03
N LEU A 5 25.97 -15.77 30.19
CA LEU A 5 25.20 -14.55 30.43
C LEU A 5 25.72 -13.37 29.58
N VAL A 6 27.04 -13.23 29.48
CA VAL A 6 27.67 -12.23 28.58
C VAL A 6 27.34 -12.51 27.12
N PHE A 7 27.38 -13.78 26.69
CA PHE A 7 27.02 -14.17 25.33
C PHE A 7 25.58 -13.81 24.98
N VAL A 8 24.62 -14.13 25.86
CA VAL A 8 23.20 -13.81 25.64
C VAL A 8 22.98 -12.29 25.56
N LEU A 9 23.63 -11.51 26.42
CA LEU A 9 23.54 -10.04 26.42
C LEU A 9 24.11 -9.43 25.13
N PHE A 10 25.24 -9.94 24.65
CA PHE A 10 25.82 -9.48 23.39
C PHE A 10 24.97 -9.89 22.19
N ALA A 11 24.44 -11.12 22.17
CA ALA A 11 23.58 -11.59 21.10
C ALA A 11 22.29 -10.76 20.98
N THR A 12 21.62 -10.46 22.10
CA THR A 12 20.41 -9.63 22.08
C THR A 12 20.70 -8.19 21.67
N LEU A 13 21.81 -7.59 22.15
CA LEU A 13 22.24 -6.25 21.73
C LEU A 13 22.54 -6.19 20.24
N PHE A 14 23.25 -7.19 19.70
CA PHE A 14 23.56 -7.26 18.27
C PHE A 14 22.30 -7.45 17.42
N CYS A 15 21.40 -8.33 17.82
CA CYS A 15 20.10 -8.47 17.14
C CYS A 15 19.33 -7.15 17.16
N TRP A 16 19.31 -6.44 18.30
CA TRP A 16 18.65 -5.14 18.40
C TRP A 16 19.25 -4.11 17.44
N LEU A 17 20.57 -3.94 17.45
CA LEU A 17 21.26 -2.98 16.59
C LEU A 17 21.07 -3.29 15.11
N MET A 18 21.02 -4.56 14.73
CA MET A 18 20.85 -4.96 13.34
C MET A 18 19.42 -4.75 12.85
N PHE A 19 18.40 -5.04 13.68
CA PHE A 19 17.00 -5.05 13.24
C PHE A 19 16.21 -3.78 13.55
N SER A 20 16.63 -2.98 14.55
CA SER A 20 15.93 -1.75 14.96
C SER A 20 15.76 -0.71 13.83
N PRO A 21 16.72 -0.50 12.90
CA PRO A 21 16.49 0.43 11.80
C PRO A 21 15.63 -0.15 10.68
N ILE A 22 15.72 -1.47 10.44
CA ILE A 22 15.28 -2.10 9.20
C ILE A 22 13.76 -2.10 9.06
N TYR A 23 13.00 -2.42 10.12
CA TYR A 23 11.53 -2.53 10.00
C TYR A 23 10.88 -1.20 9.62
N LYS A 24 11.39 -0.07 10.12
CA LYS A 24 10.91 1.27 9.73
C LYS A 24 11.17 1.55 8.25
N HIS A 25 12.33 1.16 7.73
CA HIS A 25 12.59 1.24 6.29
C HIS A 25 11.63 0.37 5.48
N VAL A 26 11.29 -0.84 5.96
CA VAL A 26 10.31 -1.70 5.28
C VAL A 26 8.92 -1.06 5.25
N VAL A 27 8.47 -0.44 6.35
CA VAL A 27 7.19 0.31 6.39
C VAL A 27 7.20 1.44 5.35
N VAL A 28 8.25 2.26 5.34
CA VAL A 28 8.38 3.38 4.39
C VAL A 28 8.41 2.88 2.95
N LEU A 29 9.16 1.82 2.67
CA LEU A 29 9.23 1.20 1.35
C LEU A 29 7.83 0.71 0.90
N ARG A 30 7.12 -0.02 1.75
CA ARG A 30 5.77 -0.50 1.44
C ARG A 30 4.81 0.65 1.17
N GLN A 31 4.85 1.71 1.97
CA GLN A 31 4.03 2.90 1.75
C GLN A 31 4.37 3.58 0.40
N SER A 32 5.66 3.68 0.06
CA SER A 32 6.08 4.26 -1.23
C SER A 32 5.66 3.41 -2.43
N LEU A 33 5.72 2.08 -2.33
CA LEU A 33 5.27 1.16 -3.37
C LEU A 33 3.76 1.24 -3.58
N LEU A 34 2.98 1.32 -2.49
CA LEU A 34 1.53 1.55 -2.59
C LEU A 34 1.22 2.89 -3.27
N GLN A 35 1.94 3.96 -2.93
CA GLN A 35 1.74 5.26 -3.57
C GLN A 35 2.10 5.24 -5.05
N GLN A 36 3.25 4.65 -5.40
CA GLN A 36 3.67 4.49 -6.77
C GLN A 36 2.64 3.71 -7.60
N GLU A 37 2.07 2.65 -7.04
CA GLU A 37 1.05 1.85 -7.70
C GLU A 37 -0.25 2.62 -7.88
N VAL A 38 -0.69 3.39 -6.87
CA VAL A 38 -1.85 4.29 -6.99
C VAL A 38 -1.64 5.30 -8.13
N ASP A 39 -0.49 5.95 -8.16
CA ASP A 39 -0.17 6.97 -9.17
C ASP A 39 -0.13 6.34 -10.57
N TYR A 40 0.48 5.16 -10.72
CA TYR A 40 0.49 4.40 -11.96
C TYR A 40 -0.92 4.02 -12.43
N MET A 41 -1.75 3.46 -11.55
CA MET A 41 -3.11 3.05 -11.88
C MET A 41 -3.99 4.25 -12.27
N LEU A 42 -3.81 5.39 -11.61
CA LEU A 42 -4.53 6.61 -11.98
C LEU A 42 -4.03 7.18 -13.31
N GLU A 43 -2.73 7.11 -13.59
CA GLU A 43 -2.17 7.53 -14.87
C GLU A 43 -2.76 6.72 -16.04
N VAL A 44 -2.84 5.40 -15.88
CA VAL A 44 -3.41 4.51 -16.90
C VAL A 44 -4.94 4.63 -16.94
N GLY A 45 -5.60 4.51 -15.79
CA GLY A 45 -7.06 4.45 -15.69
C GLY A 45 -7.75 5.77 -16.05
N ALA A 46 -7.18 6.91 -15.68
CA ALA A 46 -7.71 8.22 -16.05
C ALA A 46 -7.22 8.70 -17.42
N SER A 47 -6.49 7.88 -18.18
CA SER A 47 -5.97 8.27 -19.50
C SER A 47 -7.09 8.46 -20.53
N GLY A 48 -6.74 9.12 -21.65
CA GLY A 48 -7.63 9.34 -22.79
C GLY A 48 -8.25 8.07 -23.40
N ARG A 49 -7.66 6.90 -23.14
CA ARG A 49 -8.12 5.60 -23.67
C ARG A 49 -9.15 4.90 -22.81
N TYR A 50 -9.04 5.03 -21.48
CA TYR A 50 -9.83 4.24 -20.54
C TYR A 50 -10.89 5.11 -19.86
N GLY A 51 -10.51 6.01 -18.97
CA GLY A 51 -11.46 6.75 -18.13
C GLY A 51 -12.12 5.89 -17.03
N TYR A 52 -11.51 4.76 -16.66
CA TYR A 52 -11.98 3.84 -15.60
C TYR A 52 -10.81 2.98 -15.08
N ILE A 53 -11.01 2.30 -13.95
CA ILE A 53 -10.13 1.27 -13.41
C ILE A 53 -10.94 -0.01 -13.20
N ASP A 54 -10.87 -0.97 -14.13
CA ASP A 54 -11.65 -2.19 -14.07
C ASP A 54 -11.02 -3.28 -13.20
N ALA A 55 -11.70 -4.43 -13.10
CA ALA A 55 -11.23 -5.57 -12.34
C ALA A 55 -9.91 -6.14 -12.89
N ALA A 56 -9.71 -6.14 -14.20
CA ALA A 56 -8.48 -6.66 -14.82
C ALA A 56 -7.26 -5.80 -14.43
N MET A 57 -7.40 -4.47 -14.44
CA MET A 57 -6.36 -3.56 -13.98
C MET A 57 -6.03 -3.75 -12.50
N ILE A 58 -7.04 -4.02 -11.67
CA ILE A 58 -6.86 -4.30 -10.23
C ILE A 58 -6.13 -5.63 -10.04
N ASP A 59 -6.47 -6.67 -10.79
CA ASP A 59 -5.79 -7.97 -10.70
C ASP A 59 -4.33 -7.87 -11.15
N ASP A 60 -4.05 -7.15 -12.24
CA ASP A 60 -2.68 -6.86 -12.68
C ASP A 60 -1.88 -6.08 -11.61
N SER A 61 -2.55 -5.14 -10.92
CA SER A 61 -1.96 -4.40 -9.80
C SER A 61 -1.58 -5.32 -8.64
N ARG A 62 -2.46 -6.26 -8.27
CA ARG A 62 -2.18 -7.26 -7.24
C ARG A 62 -0.97 -8.11 -7.60
N THR A 63 -0.85 -8.52 -8.86
CA THR A 63 0.32 -9.27 -9.35
C THR A 63 1.60 -8.46 -9.22
N ARG A 64 1.61 -7.19 -9.68
CA ARG A 64 2.79 -6.31 -9.54
C ARG A 64 3.20 -6.11 -8.08
N LEU A 65 2.24 -5.85 -7.19
CA LEU A 65 2.54 -5.69 -5.76
C LEU A 65 3.01 -7.01 -5.12
N SER A 66 2.58 -8.17 -5.62
CA SER A 66 3.05 -9.47 -5.13
C SER A 66 4.54 -9.70 -5.38
N ASP A 67 5.08 -9.16 -6.48
CA ASP A 67 6.52 -9.23 -6.79
C ASP A 67 7.37 -8.49 -5.75
N TYR A 68 6.78 -7.53 -5.03
CA TYR A 68 7.41 -6.80 -3.92
C TYR A 68 7.10 -7.38 -2.53
N GLY A 69 6.47 -8.56 -2.47
CA GLY A 69 6.17 -9.27 -1.22
C GLY A 69 4.90 -8.83 -0.51
N PHE A 70 3.96 -8.19 -1.22
CA PHE A 70 2.59 -8.02 -0.74
C PHE A 70 1.79 -9.30 -0.95
N ARG A 71 0.85 -9.58 -0.06
CA ARG A 71 -0.14 -10.65 -0.23
C ARG A 71 -1.35 -10.14 -1.01
N PRO A 72 -1.63 -10.64 -2.22
CA PRO A 72 -2.75 -10.19 -3.04
C PRO A 72 -4.08 -10.14 -2.29
N GLU A 73 -4.38 -11.17 -1.50
CA GLU A 73 -5.65 -11.33 -0.77
C GLU A 73 -5.84 -10.31 0.36
N MET A 74 -4.77 -9.65 0.80
CA MET A 74 -4.80 -8.65 1.88
C MET A 74 -4.85 -7.20 1.36
N LEU A 75 -4.76 -7.01 0.04
CA LEU A 75 -4.90 -5.69 -0.58
C LEU A 75 -6.38 -5.33 -0.76
N GLU A 76 -6.75 -4.15 -0.29
CA GLU A 76 -8.11 -3.62 -0.41
C GLU A 76 -8.09 -2.42 -1.34
N TYR A 77 -8.95 -2.43 -2.36
CA TYR A 77 -9.04 -1.38 -3.37
C TYR A 77 -10.39 -0.68 -3.25
N GLU A 78 -10.37 0.64 -3.34
CA GLU A 78 -11.57 1.48 -3.36
C GLU A 78 -11.43 2.48 -4.51
N VAL A 79 -12.32 2.37 -5.50
CA VAL A 79 -12.38 3.26 -6.65
C VAL A 79 -13.67 4.09 -6.53
N THR A 80 -13.52 5.41 -6.49
CA THR A 80 -14.64 6.36 -6.35
C THR A 80 -14.50 7.47 -7.37
N THR A 81 -15.60 8.19 -7.62
CA THR A 81 -15.63 9.26 -8.62
C THR A 81 -16.28 10.52 -8.05
N THR A 82 -15.96 11.68 -8.62
CA THR A 82 -16.59 12.94 -8.21
C THR A 82 -18.03 13.07 -8.71
N SER A 83 -18.37 12.40 -9.81
CA SER A 83 -19.70 12.40 -10.42
C SER A 83 -20.66 11.38 -9.82
N GLY A 84 -20.15 10.44 -8.99
CA GLY A 84 -20.93 9.32 -8.46
C GLY A 84 -21.15 8.18 -9.45
N LEU A 85 -20.62 8.30 -10.67
CA LEU A 85 -20.63 7.24 -11.68
C LEU A 85 -19.68 6.10 -11.26
N PRO A 86 -19.93 4.85 -11.72
CA PRO A 86 -19.06 3.72 -11.41
C PRO A 86 -17.69 3.88 -12.10
N GLY A 87 -16.66 4.20 -11.33
CA GLY A 87 -15.28 4.35 -11.83
C GLY A 87 -14.60 3.04 -12.22
N THR A 88 -15.28 1.91 -12.04
CA THR A 88 -14.80 0.56 -12.37
C THR A 88 -15.46 -0.07 -13.59
N ASP A 89 -16.43 0.63 -14.20
CA ASP A 89 -17.20 0.12 -15.32
C ASP A 89 -16.63 0.63 -16.65
N GLY A 90 -15.99 -0.28 -17.38
CA GLY A 90 -15.42 0.03 -18.69
C GLY A 90 -16.45 0.28 -19.80
N THR A 91 -17.73 -0.03 -19.55
CA THR A 91 -18.82 0.26 -20.51
C THR A 91 -19.31 1.71 -20.40
N VAL A 92 -19.00 2.40 -19.29
CA VAL A 92 -19.38 3.79 -19.03
C VAL A 92 -18.14 4.59 -18.59
N PRO A 93 -17.17 4.82 -19.49
CA PRO A 93 -15.94 5.54 -19.16
C PRO A 93 -16.24 6.98 -18.72
N LEU A 94 -15.54 7.44 -17.68
CA LEU A 94 -15.66 8.77 -17.12
C LEU A 94 -15.17 9.80 -18.13
N ARG A 95 -15.95 10.85 -18.37
CA ARG A 95 -15.60 11.86 -19.38
C ARG A 95 -14.49 12.77 -18.87
N ARG A 96 -13.82 13.42 -19.81
CA ARG A 96 -12.80 14.42 -19.48
C ARG A 96 -13.29 15.42 -18.43
N GLY A 97 -12.54 15.56 -17.35
CA GLY A 97 -12.85 16.45 -16.23
C GLY A 97 -13.58 15.81 -15.05
N ASP A 98 -14.08 14.57 -15.18
CA ASP A 98 -14.57 13.79 -14.04
C ASP A 98 -13.38 13.27 -13.21
N GLY A 99 -13.42 13.47 -11.89
CA GLY A 99 -12.36 13.00 -10.99
C GLY A 99 -12.50 11.51 -10.70
N LEU A 100 -11.44 10.76 -10.96
CA LEU A 100 -11.27 9.36 -10.58
C LEU A 100 -10.36 9.29 -9.36
N ARG A 101 -10.85 8.70 -8.27
CA ARG A 101 -10.11 8.53 -7.02
C ARG A 101 -9.86 7.05 -6.77
N LEU A 102 -8.64 6.73 -6.38
CA LEU A 102 -8.21 5.38 -6.00
C LEU A 102 -7.62 5.43 -4.59
N VAL A 103 -7.98 4.43 -3.78
CA VAL A 103 -7.34 4.14 -2.49
C VAL A 103 -6.96 2.67 -2.45
N ILE A 104 -5.70 2.39 -2.15
CA ILE A 104 -5.20 1.03 -1.89
C ILE A 104 -4.82 0.94 -0.41
N ARG A 105 -5.30 -0.10 0.29
CA ARG A 105 -5.00 -0.34 1.70
C ARG A 105 -4.34 -1.70 1.91
N TYR A 106 -3.44 -1.78 2.89
CA TYR A 106 -2.74 -3.01 3.27
C TYR A 106 -2.41 -3.05 4.77
N PRO A 107 -2.51 -4.20 5.46
CA PRO A 107 -2.19 -4.32 6.89
C PRO A 107 -0.73 -4.00 7.24
N TYR A 108 -0.53 -3.44 8.44
CA TYR A 108 0.82 -3.38 9.04
C TYR A 108 1.35 -4.76 9.45
N ASP A 109 0.48 -5.74 9.68
CA ASP A 109 0.82 -7.16 9.92
C ASP A 109 1.86 -7.36 11.05
N GLY A 110 1.71 -6.61 12.15
CA GLY A 110 2.60 -6.70 13.32
C GLY A 110 4.00 -6.13 13.11
N LEU A 111 4.29 -5.50 11.97
CA LEU A 111 5.64 -5.00 11.63
C LEU A 111 6.19 -3.97 12.64
N MET A 112 5.31 -3.29 13.38
CA MET A 112 5.68 -2.31 14.40
C MET A 112 5.58 -2.84 15.83
N ASP A 113 5.29 -4.13 16.05
CA ASP A 113 5.16 -4.68 17.41
C ASP A 113 6.43 -4.53 18.26
N ILE A 114 7.59 -4.42 17.62
CA ILE A 114 8.88 -4.18 18.28
C ILE A 114 8.91 -2.83 19.02
N ASP A 115 8.10 -1.85 18.60
CA ASP A 115 8.02 -0.53 19.24
C ASP A 115 7.52 -0.61 20.70
N LYS A 116 6.81 -1.69 21.07
CA LYS A 116 6.41 -1.96 22.47
C LYS A 116 7.62 -2.02 23.42
N LEU A 117 8.77 -2.46 22.93
CA LEU A 117 9.99 -2.61 23.73
C LEU A 117 10.59 -1.26 24.14
N ILE A 118 10.22 -0.17 23.47
CA ILE A 118 10.61 1.21 23.83
C ILE A 118 9.42 2.03 24.37
N GLY A 119 8.33 1.37 24.76
CA GLY A 119 7.16 2.01 25.35
C GLY A 119 6.27 2.78 24.35
N VAL A 120 6.37 2.45 23.05
CA VAL A 120 5.50 3.01 22.02
C VAL A 120 4.45 1.98 21.64
N ASP A 121 3.18 2.36 21.70
CA ASP A 121 2.07 1.50 21.29
C ASP A 121 2.02 1.37 19.76
N PRO A 122 2.04 0.16 19.20
CA PRO A 122 1.95 -0.02 17.76
C PRO A 122 0.52 0.22 17.26
N PRO A 123 0.35 0.38 15.93
CA PRO A 123 -0.97 0.42 15.31
C PRO A 123 -1.81 -0.81 15.68
N SER A 124 -3.13 -0.63 15.77
CA SER A 124 -4.04 -1.74 16.06
C SER A 124 -3.99 -2.81 14.96
N SER A 125 -4.44 -4.03 15.26
CA SER A 125 -4.54 -5.12 14.27
C SER A 125 -5.45 -4.79 13.08
N THR A 126 -6.37 -3.83 13.25
CA THR A 126 -7.28 -3.33 12.22
C THR A 126 -6.72 -2.14 11.44
N SER A 127 -5.59 -1.59 11.87
CA SER A 127 -4.94 -0.47 11.20
C SER A 127 -4.33 -0.94 9.88
N ARG A 128 -4.48 -0.10 8.85
CA ARG A 128 -3.99 -0.35 7.51
C ARG A 128 -3.10 0.82 7.08
N MET A 129 -1.99 0.51 6.42
CA MET A 129 -1.31 1.44 5.53
C MET A 129 -2.24 1.75 4.36
N ALA A 130 -2.24 2.99 3.89
CA ALA A 130 -3.09 3.40 2.79
C ALA A 130 -2.35 4.38 1.90
N ALA A 131 -2.47 4.18 0.59
CA ALA A 131 -2.11 5.16 -0.42
C ALA A 131 -3.38 5.63 -1.13
N ALA A 132 -3.42 6.90 -1.49
CA ALA A 132 -4.59 7.49 -2.14
C ALA A 132 -4.17 8.55 -3.14
N GLY A 133 -4.96 8.69 -4.19
CA GLY A 133 -4.77 9.69 -5.22
C GLY A 133 -6.08 10.02 -5.93
N MET A 134 -6.09 11.13 -6.64
CA MET A 134 -7.17 11.51 -7.52
C MET A 134 -6.58 12.11 -8.79
N LYS A 135 -7.07 11.67 -9.95
CA LYS A 135 -6.73 12.25 -11.25
C LYS A 135 -8.01 12.54 -12.02
N MET A 136 -8.03 13.66 -12.75
CA MET A 136 -9.12 13.97 -13.66
C MET A 136 -9.02 13.07 -14.88
N SER A 137 -10.13 12.46 -15.29
CA SER A 137 -10.19 11.69 -16.52
C SER A 137 -9.82 12.59 -17.71
N GLU A 138 -9.09 12.00 -18.65
CA GLU A 138 -8.71 12.59 -19.93
C GLU A 138 -9.50 11.98 -21.08
N TYR A 139 -10.42 11.04 -20.81
CA TYR A 139 -11.16 10.29 -21.83
C TYR A 139 -12.01 11.20 -22.73
N VAL A 140 -11.84 11.01 -24.04
CA VAL A 140 -12.61 11.67 -25.10
C VAL A 140 -13.20 10.56 -25.99
N PRO A 141 -14.53 10.53 -26.21
CA PRO A 141 -15.20 9.54 -27.05
C PRO A 141 -14.77 9.55 -28.52
#